data_AF-A0A5B9W4U4-F1
#
_entry.id   AF-A0A5B9W4U4-F1
#
_cell.length_a   1.000
_cell.length_b   1.000
_cell.length_c   1.000
_cell.angle_alpha   90.00
_cell.angle_beta   90.00
_cell.angle_gamma   90.00
#
_symmetry.space_group_name_H-M   'P 1'
#
loop_
_entity.id
_entity.type
_entity.pdbx_description
1 polymer ?
#
loop_
_entity_poly.entity_id
_entity_poly.type
_entity_poly.pdbx_seq_one_letter_code
_entity_poly.pdbx_strand_id
1 'polypeptide(L)'
;MLKRMLLVVLKAIGFMLYSPIWLIKEPSGRGRWCRRQSRRMVEERPPLADADFLRVQQASAADAPVWLAARRCLAGGIGVPREAIRPEDRMADLWRMQRPGPDLLDLILRLEILLGRKIPRGTITEEFRGSWPEEFSPFAAGIVRALREPPRPDG
;
A
#
# COMPACT_ATOMS: atom_id res chain seq x y z
N MET A 1 37.61 4.83 22.67
CA MET A 1 37.83 5.04 21.22
C MET A 1 37.35 3.88 20.34
N LEU A 2 37.59 2.62 20.72
CA LEU A 2 37.24 1.41 19.95
C LEU A 2 35.76 1.34 19.46
N LYS A 3 34.79 1.72 20.31
CA LYS A 3 33.35 1.71 19.96
C LYS A 3 32.96 2.67 18.84
N ARG A 4 33.60 3.86 18.75
CA ARG A 4 33.34 4.83 17.68
C ARG A 4 33.91 4.34 16.35
N MET A 5 35.09 3.73 16.36
CA MET A 5 35.72 3.19 15.17
C MET A 5 34.91 2.01 14.58
N LEU A 6 34.41 1.12 15.44
CA LEU A 6 33.54 0.02 15.04
C LEU A 6 32.24 0.50 14.38
N LEU A 7 31.60 1.54 14.95
CA LEU A 7 30.39 2.17 14.38
C LEU A 7 30.63 2.79 13.00
N VAL A 8 31.79 3.42 12.79
CA VAL A 8 32.16 4.01 11.49
C VAL A 8 32.39 2.91 10.46
N VAL A 9 33.10 1.84 10.83
CA VAL A 9 33.36 0.70 9.94
C VAL A 9 32.06 -0.01 9.56
N LEU A 10 31.16 -0.26 10.52
CA LEU A 10 29.84 -0.85 10.24
C LEU A 10 28.99 0.02 9.29
N LYS A 11 29.01 1.34 9.45
CA LYS A 11 28.33 2.26 8.54
C LYS A 11 28.94 2.26 7.14
N ALA A 12 30.27 2.22 7.02
CA ALA A 12 30.96 2.16 5.74
C ALA A 12 30.67 0.86 4.99
N ILE A 13 30.70 -0.28 5.70
CA ILE A 13 30.33 -1.59 5.15
C ILE A 13 28.86 -1.60 4.73
N GLY A 14 27.95 -1.12 5.59
CA GLY A 14 26.54 -0.98 5.25
C GLY A 14 26.34 -0.11 4.00
N PHE A 15 27.01 1.04 3.91
CA PHE A 15 26.93 1.90 2.74
C PHE A 15 27.45 1.21 1.47
N MET A 16 28.58 0.51 1.52
CA MET A 16 29.11 -0.27 0.38
C MET A 16 28.19 -1.42 -0.04
N LEU A 17 27.51 -2.08 0.90
CA LEU A 17 26.59 -3.18 0.60
C LEU A 17 25.24 -2.69 0.05
N TYR A 18 24.74 -1.54 0.51
CA TYR A 18 23.45 -0.99 0.09
C TYR A 18 23.53 -0.04 -1.12
N SER A 19 24.70 0.55 -1.41
CA SER A 19 24.88 1.45 -2.56
C SER A 19 24.69 0.79 -3.93
N PRO A 20 25.10 -0.47 -4.19
CA PRO A 20 24.80 -1.16 -5.44
C PRO A 20 23.29 -1.35 -5.65
N ILE A 21 22.53 -1.64 -4.59
CA ILE A 21 21.05 -1.75 -4.64
C ILE A 21 20.42 -0.42 -5.05
N TRP A 22 21.01 0.70 -4.65
CA TRP A 22 20.60 2.04 -5.08
C TRP A 22 20.98 2.34 -6.54
N LEU A 23 22.18 1.95 -6.97
CA LEU A 23 22.69 2.18 -8.33
C LEU A 23 22.01 1.30 -9.40
N ILE A 24 21.55 0.08 -9.07
CA ILE A 24 20.88 -0.84 -10.01
C ILE A 24 19.45 -0.38 -10.35
N LYS A 25 18.82 0.51 -9.57
CA LYS A 25 17.44 0.96 -9.84
C LYS A 25 17.31 1.87 -11.06
N GLU A 26 18.34 2.62 -11.42
CA GLU A 26 18.31 3.58 -12.53
C GLU A 26 18.33 2.94 -13.93
N PRO A 27 19.14 1.90 -14.23
CA PRO A 27 19.15 1.28 -15.56
C PRO A 27 17.85 0.53 -15.90
N SER A 28 17.09 0.05 -14.91
CA SER A 28 15.82 -0.68 -15.14
C SER A 28 14.67 0.17 -15.70
N GLY A 29 14.81 1.50 -15.75
CA GLY A 29 13.73 2.42 -16.14
C GLY A 29 12.57 2.52 -15.14
N ARG A 30 12.51 1.65 -14.11
CA ARG A 30 11.45 1.64 -13.09
C ARG A 30 11.32 2.98 -12.38
N GLY A 31 12.44 3.60 -12.01
CA GLY A 31 12.43 4.92 -11.36
C GLY A 31 11.80 6.02 -12.22
N ARG A 32 12.09 6.04 -13.52
CA ARG A 32 11.47 6.99 -14.47
C ARG A 32 9.98 6.73 -14.62
N TRP A 33 9.59 5.46 -14.75
CA TRP A 33 8.18 5.08 -14.84
C TRP A 33 7.40 5.46 -13.57
N CYS A 34 7.93 5.17 -12.37
CA CYS A 34 7.28 5.55 -11.10
C CYS A 34 7.09 7.07 -10.97
N ARG A 35 8.11 7.86 -11.34
CA ARG A 35 8.00 9.33 -11.34
C ARG A 35 6.92 9.82 -12.31
N ARG A 36 6.88 9.26 -13.53
CA ARG A 36 5.84 9.60 -14.51
C ARG A 36 4.45 9.20 -14.02
N GLN A 37 4.28 8.02 -13.45
CA GLN A 37 2.97 7.60 -12.90
C GLN A 37 2.56 8.46 -11.72
N SER A 38 3.45 8.73 -10.76
CA SER A 38 3.14 9.64 -9.65
C SER A 38 2.71 11.01 -10.15
N ARG A 39 3.40 11.56 -11.16
CA ARG A 39 3.04 12.82 -11.80
C ARG A 39 1.64 12.76 -12.41
N ARG A 40 1.35 11.72 -13.20
CA ARG A 40 0.02 11.50 -13.78
C ARG A 40 -1.07 11.40 -12.71
N MET A 41 -0.80 10.69 -11.62
CA MET A 41 -1.78 10.50 -10.55
C MET A 41 -2.11 11.79 -9.81
N VAL A 42 -1.11 12.65 -9.59
CA VAL A 42 -1.20 13.84 -8.73
C VAL A 42 -1.45 15.14 -9.49
N GLU A 43 -0.80 15.33 -10.64
CA GLU A 43 -0.84 16.58 -11.42
C GLU A 43 -1.85 16.54 -12.58
N GLU A 44 -2.01 15.40 -13.25
CA GLU A 44 -2.82 15.30 -14.48
C GLU A 44 -4.28 14.91 -14.22
N ARG A 45 -4.60 14.44 -13.02
CA ARG A 45 -5.95 14.00 -12.63
C ARG A 45 -6.50 14.92 -11.54
N PRO A 46 -7.76 15.37 -11.64
CA PRO A 46 -8.42 16.04 -10.52
C PRO A 46 -8.42 15.14 -9.27
N PRO A 47 -8.16 15.70 -8.07
CA PRO A 47 -8.23 14.96 -6.82
C PRO A 47 -9.67 14.47 -6.58
N LEU A 48 -9.81 13.21 -6.15
CA LEU A 48 -11.10 12.63 -5.82
C LEU A 48 -11.32 12.72 -4.30
N ALA A 49 -12.24 13.59 -3.89
CA ALA A 49 -12.58 13.79 -2.49
C ALA A 49 -13.13 12.51 -1.84
N ASP A 50 -12.93 12.36 -0.53
CA ASP A 50 -13.36 11.15 0.19
C ASP A 50 -14.88 10.93 0.13
N ALA A 51 -15.69 11.99 0.17
CA ALA A 51 -17.14 11.88 0.03
C ALA A 51 -17.57 11.34 -1.34
N ASP A 52 -16.91 11.81 -2.41
CA ASP A 52 -17.21 11.35 -3.77
C ASP A 52 -16.70 9.92 -3.99
N PHE A 53 -15.51 9.60 -3.47
CA PHE A 53 -14.98 8.24 -3.45
C PHE A 53 -15.96 7.27 -2.79
N LEU A 54 -16.41 7.57 -1.56
CA LEU A 54 -17.37 6.73 -0.83
C LEU A 54 -18.71 6.60 -1.55
N ARG A 55 -19.17 7.67 -2.21
CA ARG A 55 -20.39 7.65 -3.02
C ARG A 55 -20.26 6.70 -4.22
N VAL A 56 -19.14 6.73 -4.93
CA VAL A 56 -18.86 5.80 -6.05
C VAL A 56 -18.83 4.35 -5.56
N GLN A 57 -18.26 4.11 -4.38
CA GLN A 57 -18.23 2.77 -3.78
C GLN A 57 -19.57 2.32 -3.18
N GLN A 58 -20.58 3.20 -3.14
CA GLN A 58 -21.84 2.98 -2.41
C GLN A 58 -21.58 2.52 -0.96
N ALA A 59 -20.53 3.07 -0.34
CA ALA A 59 -20.08 2.64 0.98
C ALA A 59 -21.10 3.03 2.05
N SER A 60 -21.45 2.09 2.92
CA SER A 60 -22.26 2.40 4.09
C SER A 60 -21.46 3.24 5.09
N ALA A 61 -22.16 3.94 5.99
CA ALA A 61 -21.50 4.69 7.06
C ALA A 61 -20.61 3.80 7.95
N ALA A 62 -20.97 2.52 8.12
CA ALA A 62 -20.20 1.56 8.90
C ALA A 62 -18.90 1.13 8.21
N ASP A 63 -18.88 1.04 6.87
CA ASP A 63 -17.70 0.61 6.11
C ASP A 63 -16.79 1.76 5.71
N ALA A 64 -17.31 2.99 5.69
CA ALA A 64 -16.57 4.17 5.26
C ALA A 64 -15.16 4.28 5.89
N PRO A 65 -14.96 4.05 7.21
CA PRO A 65 -13.62 4.08 7.80
C PRO A 65 -12.65 3.06 7.19
N VAL A 66 -13.13 1.87 6.83
CA VAL A 66 -12.30 0.80 6.24
C VAL A 66 -11.91 1.14 4.81
N TRP A 67 -12.87 1.62 4.01
CA TRP A 67 -12.62 2.10 2.65
C TRP A 67 -11.57 3.21 2.61
N LEU A 68 -11.72 4.22 3.48
CA LEU A 68 -10.78 5.34 3.56
C LEU A 68 -9.41 4.90 4.11
N ALA A 69 -9.38 3.96 5.06
CA ALA A 69 -8.13 3.40 5.57
C ALA A 69 -7.35 2.65 4.49
N ALA A 70 -8.02 1.79 3.70
CA ALA A 70 -7.40 1.07 2.59
C ALA A 70 -6.81 2.04 1.55
N ARG A 71 -7.57 3.06 1.16
CA ARG A 71 -7.14 4.12 0.24
C ARG A 71 -5.91 4.85 0.77
N ARG A 72 -5.93 5.23 2.06
CA ARG A 72 -4.83 5.94 2.73
C ARG A 72 -3.58 5.06 2.85
N CYS A 73 -3.72 3.77 3.16
CA CYS A 73 -2.61 2.84 3.26
C CYS A 73 -1.86 2.70 1.93
N LEU A 74 -2.59 2.48 0.82
CA LEU A 74 -1.97 2.36 -0.50
C LEU A 74 -1.31 3.66 -0.94
N ALA A 75 -1.98 4.79 -0.74
CA ALA A 75 -1.44 6.11 -1.07
C ALA A 75 -0.14 6.39 -0.31
N GLY A 76 -0.12 6.12 1.00
CA GLY A 76 1.08 6.24 1.83
C GLY A 76 2.19 5.27 1.45
N GLY A 77 1.86 4.07 0.94
CA GLY A 77 2.83 3.10 0.45
C GLY A 77 3.57 3.53 -0.83
N ILE A 78 2.91 4.31 -1.69
CA ILE A 78 3.50 4.82 -2.94
C ILE A 78 3.93 6.29 -2.88
N GLY A 79 3.63 6.98 -1.77
CA GLY A 79 4.05 8.37 -1.53
C GLY A 79 3.21 9.41 -2.26
N VAL A 80 1.91 9.18 -2.44
CA VAL A 80 0.97 10.14 -3.06
C VAL A 80 -0.14 10.53 -2.08
N PRO A 81 -0.85 11.66 -2.28
CA PRO A 81 -2.07 11.97 -1.55
C PRO A 81 -3.14 10.89 -1.77
N ARG A 82 -3.95 10.58 -0.75
CA ARG A 82 -5.01 9.56 -0.88
C ARG A 82 -6.03 9.92 -1.95
N GLU A 83 -6.27 11.21 -2.16
CA GLU A 83 -7.19 11.77 -3.14
C GLU A 83 -6.75 11.46 -4.58
N ALA A 84 -5.47 11.10 -4.78
CA ALA A 84 -4.92 10.70 -6.07
C ALA A 84 -5.24 9.23 -6.43
N ILE A 85 -5.60 8.38 -5.46
CA ILE A 85 -6.01 6.99 -5.70
C ILE A 85 -7.46 6.97 -6.19
N ARG A 86 -7.69 6.37 -7.35
CA ARG A 86 -9.01 6.19 -7.96
C ARG A 86 -9.48 4.74 -7.88
N PRO A 87 -10.80 4.49 -7.85
CA PRO A 87 -11.37 3.13 -7.86
C PRO A 87 -10.81 2.21 -8.94
N GLU A 88 -10.58 2.77 -10.13
CA GLU A 88 -10.18 2.05 -11.36
C GLU A 88 -8.64 1.95 -11.49
N ASP A 89 -7.88 2.44 -10.50
CA ASP A 89 -6.42 2.32 -10.53
C ASP A 89 -6.02 0.85 -10.45
N ARG A 90 -5.20 0.41 -11.41
CA ARG A 90 -4.74 -0.98 -11.48
C ARG A 90 -3.86 -1.32 -10.29
N MET A 91 -4.22 -2.35 -9.54
CA MET A 91 -3.44 -2.83 -8.40
C MET A 91 -2.01 -3.18 -8.81
N ALA A 92 -1.81 -3.78 -10.00
CA ALA A 92 -0.48 -4.09 -10.52
C ALA A 92 0.42 -2.84 -10.60
N ASP A 93 -0.12 -1.70 -11.01
CA ASP A 93 0.63 -0.44 -11.10
C ASP A 93 0.89 0.13 -9.70
N LEU A 94 -0.11 0.12 -8.81
CA LEU A 94 0.03 0.56 -7.43
C LEU A 94 1.09 -0.26 -6.67
N TRP A 95 1.07 -1.58 -6.78
CA TRP A 95 2.08 -2.47 -6.20
C TRP A 95 3.47 -2.22 -6.82
N ARG A 96 3.55 -2.01 -8.13
CA ARG A 96 4.82 -1.71 -8.80
C ARG A 96 5.42 -0.38 -8.30
N MET A 97 4.58 0.59 -7.95
CA MET A 97 5.00 1.89 -7.41
C MET A 97 5.48 1.81 -5.96
N GLN A 98 5.09 0.78 -5.22
CA GLN A 98 5.59 0.57 -3.87
C GLN A 98 7.10 0.22 -3.90
N ARG A 99 7.91 1.05 -3.24
CA ARG A 99 9.36 0.80 -3.04
C ARG A 99 9.54 -0.49 -2.23
N PRO A 100 10.65 -1.23 -2.40
CA PRO A 100 10.64 -2.69 -2.31
C PRO A 100 10.24 -3.15 -0.91
N GLY A 101 9.20 -3.98 -0.82
CA GLY A 101 8.90 -4.71 0.41
C GLY A 101 7.46 -4.70 0.96
N PRO A 102 6.50 -3.85 0.55
CA PRO A 102 5.15 -4.02 1.05
C PRO A 102 4.49 -5.13 0.23
N ASP A 103 4.36 -6.26 0.89
CA ASP A 103 3.41 -7.30 0.52
C ASP A 103 2.04 -6.97 1.16
N LEU A 104 1.08 -7.87 0.96
CA LEU A 104 -0.22 -7.79 1.61
C LEU A 104 -0.09 -7.65 3.15
N LEU A 105 0.95 -8.21 3.77
CA LEU A 105 1.14 -8.16 5.22
C LEU A 105 1.47 -6.73 5.70
N ASP A 106 2.34 -5.98 5.04
CA ASP A 106 2.60 -4.58 5.41
C ASP A 106 1.32 -3.73 5.29
N LEU A 107 0.50 -3.98 4.26
CA LEU A 107 -0.78 -3.31 4.12
C LEU A 107 -1.71 -3.62 5.31
N ILE A 108 -1.82 -4.89 5.70
CA ILE A 108 -2.65 -5.31 6.85
C ILE A 108 -2.16 -4.64 8.13
N LEU A 109 -0.86 -4.61 8.39
CA LEU A 109 -0.31 -3.97 9.59
C LEU A 109 -0.61 -2.47 9.64
N ARG A 110 -0.50 -1.76 8.50
CA ARG A 110 -0.89 -0.35 8.40
C ARG A 110 -2.39 -0.14 8.63
N LEU A 111 -3.22 -1.05 8.11
CA LEU A 111 -4.66 -1.03 8.36
C LEU A 111 -5.00 -1.24 9.83
N GLU A 112 -4.35 -2.18 10.52
CA GLU A 112 -4.53 -2.38 11.96
C GLU A 112 -4.22 -1.10 12.75
N ILE A 113 -3.11 -0.42 12.41
CA ILE A 113 -2.71 0.83 13.03
C ILE A 113 -3.75 1.93 12.79
N LEU A 114 -4.21 2.09 11.54
CA LEU A 114 -5.18 3.14 11.19
C LEU A 114 -6.57 2.90 11.79
N LEU A 115 -6.99 1.63 11.88
CA LEU A 115 -8.31 1.26 12.39
C LEU A 115 -8.31 1.03 13.91
N GLY A 116 -7.15 1.01 14.55
CA GLY A 116 -7.03 0.81 16.00
C GLY A 116 -7.49 -0.57 16.48
N ARG A 117 -7.52 -1.57 15.59
CA ARG A 117 -7.97 -2.94 15.91
C ARG A 117 -7.15 -3.99 15.19
N LYS A 118 -7.09 -5.18 15.78
CA LYS A 118 -6.46 -6.34 15.15
C LYS A 118 -7.30 -6.87 14.00
N ILE A 119 -6.62 -7.24 12.93
CA ILE A 119 -7.21 -7.78 11.72
C ILE A 119 -6.76 -9.24 11.61
N PRO A 120 -7.68 -10.21 11.67
CA PRO A 120 -7.33 -11.60 11.48
C PRO A 120 -6.77 -11.80 10.06
N ARG A 121 -5.46 -12.07 9.98
CA ARG A 121 -4.74 -12.19 8.70
C ARG A 121 -5.35 -13.28 7.82
N GLY A 122 -5.73 -14.40 8.44
CA GLY A 122 -6.37 -15.54 7.76
C GLY A 122 -7.60 -15.11 6.98
N THR A 123 -8.44 -14.22 7.51
CA THR A 123 -9.65 -13.76 6.82
C THR A 123 -9.33 -13.00 5.54
N ILE A 124 -8.32 -12.13 5.56
CA ILE A 124 -7.90 -11.39 4.35
C ILE A 124 -7.17 -12.31 3.36
N THR A 125 -6.36 -13.25 3.83
CA THR A 125 -5.69 -14.19 2.94
C THR A 125 -6.67 -15.13 2.25
N GLU A 126 -7.67 -15.65 2.96
CA GLU A 126 -8.72 -16.49 2.37
C GLU A 126 -9.60 -15.71 1.39
N GLU A 127 -9.92 -14.46 1.70
CA GLU A 127 -10.65 -13.56 0.81
C GLU A 127 -9.99 -13.40 -0.57
N PHE A 128 -8.66 -13.41 -0.62
CA PHE A 128 -7.89 -13.32 -1.87
C PHE A 128 -7.36 -14.66 -2.37
N ARG A 129 -7.84 -15.78 -1.82
CA ARG A 129 -7.43 -17.11 -2.23
C ARG A 129 -8.05 -17.47 -3.57
N GLY A 130 -7.25 -17.35 -4.63
CA GLY A 130 -7.59 -17.82 -5.98
C GLY A 130 -7.73 -16.72 -7.03
N SER A 131 -8.05 -15.49 -6.64
CA SER A 131 -8.04 -14.35 -7.56
C SER A 131 -7.59 -13.07 -6.85
N TRP A 132 -6.62 -12.40 -7.48
CA TRP A 132 -6.19 -11.07 -7.04
C TRP A 132 -6.95 -10.03 -7.84
N PRO A 133 -7.68 -9.09 -7.20
CA PRO A 133 -8.42 -8.11 -7.96
C PRO A 133 -7.49 -7.19 -8.77
N GLU A 134 -7.88 -6.91 -10.01
CA GLU A 134 -7.06 -6.11 -10.93
C GLU A 134 -7.05 -4.62 -10.58
N GLU A 135 -8.13 -4.14 -9.97
CA GLU A 135 -8.39 -2.73 -9.67
C GLU A 135 -8.51 -2.49 -8.17
N PHE A 136 -8.28 -1.23 -7.77
CA PHE A 136 -8.30 -0.83 -6.37
C PHE A 136 -9.66 -1.03 -5.70
N SER A 137 -10.76 -0.67 -6.35
CA SER A 137 -12.09 -0.76 -5.72
C SER A 137 -12.46 -2.21 -5.37
N PRO A 138 -12.39 -3.19 -6.28
CA PRO A 138 -12.61 -4.60 -5.96
C PRO A 138 -11.65 -5.13 -4.88
N PHE A 139 -10.39 -4.68 -4.88
CA PHE A 139 -9.42 -5.02 -3.83
C PHE A 139 -9.84 -4.50 -2.45
N ALA A 140 -10.21 -3.22 -2.34
CA ALA A 140 -10.67 -2.63 -1.10
C ALA A 140 -12.01 -3.22 -0.64
N ALA A 141 -12.90 -3.57 -1.57
CA ALA A 141 -14.15 -4.27 -1.27
C ALA A 141 -13.90 -5.63 -0.61
N GLY A 142 -12.89 -6.39 -1.07
CA GLY A 142 -12.48 -7.64 -0.44
C GLY A 142 -12.04 -7.42 1.01
N ILE A 143 -11.21 -6.40 1.27
CA ILE A 143 -10.82 -6.03 2.65
C ILE A 143 -12.04 -5.69 3.50
N VAL A 144 -12.99 -4.91 2.96
CA VAL A 144 -14.22 -4.55 3.68
C VAL A 144 -15.05 -5.78 4.01
N ARG A 145 -15.23 -6.70 3.05
CA ARG A 145 -15.95 -7.97 3.25
C ARG A 145 -15.28 -8.83 4.32
N ALA A 146 -13.97 -9.04 4.21
CA ALA A 146 -13.17 -9.78 5.18
C ALA A 146 -13.27 -9.20 6.60
N LEU A 147 -13.48 -7.89 6.73
CA LEU A 147 -13.57 -7.21 8.02
C LEU A 147 -15.00 -7.06 8.57
N ARG A 148 -16.02 -7.40 7.77
CA ARG A 148 -17.42 -7.51 8.19
C ARG A 148 -17.73 -8.90 8.76
N GLU A 149 -17.15 -9.94 8.17
CA GLU A 149 -17.38 -11.31 8.65
C GLU A 149 -16.69 -11.53 10.00
N PRO A 150 -17.37 -12.16 10.98
CA PRO A 150 -16.70 -12.58 12.21
C PRO A 150 -15.56 -13.55 11.86
N PRO A 151 -14.43 -13.54 12.60
CA PRO A 151 -13.37 -14.51 12.40
C PRO A 151 -13.96 -15.93 12.50
N ARG A 152 -13.73 -16.77 11.48
CA ARG A 152 -14.16 -18.16 11.54
C ARG A 152 -13.47 -18.84 12.74
N PRO A 153 -14.19 -19.67 13.51
CA PRO A 153 -13.69 -20.23 14.77
C PRO A 153 -12.51 -21.21 14.62
N ASP A 154 -12.02 -21.48 13.42
CA ASP A 154 -10.95 -22.44 13.17
C ASP A 154 -9.80 -21.78 12.39
N GLY A 155 -8.76 -21.34 13.11
CA GLY A 155 -7.52 -20.78 12.55
C GLY A 155 -6.40 -20.71 13.58
#